data_AF-A0A8S4S850-F1
#
_entry.id   AF-A0A8S4S850-F1
#
_cell.length_a   1.000
_cell.length_b   1.000
_cell.length_c   1.000
_cell.angle_alpha   90.00
_cell.angle_beta   90.00
_cell.angle_gamma   90.00
#
_symmetry.space_group_name_H-M   'P 1'
#
loop_
_entity.id
_entity.type
_entity.pdbx_description
1 polymer ?
#
loop_
_entity_poly.entity_id
_entity_poly.type
_entity_poly.pdbx_seq_one_letter_code
_entity_poly.pdbx_strand_id
1 'polypeptide(L)'
;MAEIEEKVIMTPKSKTASSTVLIVERKVIEAEPSDKTHVAGGDHTGIIINKEKVYENGVTEPCHAQLEFCVYLVSAVTGNHTREARALRFWFKPEVSLHDCPHEAQAFFRELVSPQDFPKDYVGFIKKIIKLMQNKFHQLKLLEVELRQEGTGPPPPAFIEDSTANQTHISEQRVLDLIENAYPNPLSVEDFVTAGKWSKADVKDALESLEEKGLTRLMSDGIYVRQHSIDTQVVKQMPTLCSSRQPTIAVVTALYCEKQAVDAMMDNQETYVRYTTVGEYS
;
A
#
# COMPACT_ATOMS: atom_id res chain seq x y z
N MET A 1 -35.76 -7.53 -7.46
CA MET A 1 -34.78 -8.40 -6.78
C MET A 1 -33.70 -7.47 -6.25
N ALA A 2 -33.39 -7.51 -4.96
CA ALA A 2 -32.25 -6.78 -4.43
C ALA A 2 -30.99 -7.41 -5.03
N GLU A 3 -30.13 -6.63 -5.68
CA GLU A 3 -28.80 -7.11 -6.08
C GLU A 3 -28.03 -7.49 -4.82
N ILE A 4 -27.62 -8.75 -4.74
CA ILE A 4 -26.79 -9.25 -3.64
C ILE A 4 -25.38 -8.73 -3.91
N GLU A 5 -24.97 -7.69 -3.19
CA GLU A 5 -23.65 -7.08 -3.36
C GLU A 5 -22.55 -7.96 -2.71
N GLU A 6 -21.66 -8.50 -3.53
CA GLU A 6 -20.46 -9.20 -3.06
C GLU A 6 -19.38 -8.19 -2.66
N LYS A 7 -18.75 -8.40 -1.50
CA LYS A 7 -17.57 -7.63 -1.08
C LYS A 7 -16.32 -8.48 -1.11
N VAL A 8 -15.18 -7.84 -1.39
CA VAL A 8 -13.87 -8.49 -1.35
C VAL A 8 -13.32 -8.40 0.07
N ILE A 9 -13.11 -9.57 0.69
CA ILE A 9 -12.65 -9.73 2.06
C ILE A 9 -11.25 -10.35 2.03
N MET A 10 -10.37 -9.84 2.89
CA MET A 10 -9.09 -10.45 3.18
C MET A 10 -9.12 -11.12 4.56
N THR A 11 -8.66 -12.36 4.65
CA THR A 11 -8.56 -13.12 5.90
C THR A 11 -7.14 -13.69 6.04
N PRO A 12 -6.41 -13.37 7.12
CA PRO A 12 -5.16 -14.06 7.44
C PRO A 12 -5.44 -15.54 7.75
N LYS A 13 -4.78 -16.47 7.05
CA LYS A 13 -4.97 -17.91 7.24
C LYS A 13 -3.93 -18.50 8.19
N SER A 14 -2.66 -18.18 7.98
CA SER A 14 -1.58 -18.68 8.84
C SER A 14 -0.36 -17.76 8.77
N LYS A 15 0.45 -17.81 9.84
CA LYS A 15 1.73 -17.11 9.91
C LYS A 15 2.73 -17.98 10.66
N THR A 16 3.89 -18.20 10.05
CA THR A 16 5.07 -18.82 10.65
C THR A 16 6.21 -17.79 10.69
N ALA A 17 7.39 -18.21 11.16
CA ALA A 17 8.57 -17.35 11.15
C ALA A 17 9.01 -16.94 9.74
N SER A 18 8.72 -17.77 8.72
CA SER A 18 9.17 -17.58 7.34
C SER A 18 8.05 -17.51 6.31
N SER A 19 6.79 -17.72 6.69
CA SER A 19 5.67 -17.74 5.76
C SER A 19 4.44 -17.03 6.32
N THR A 20 3.75 -16.27 5.47
CA THR A 20 2.43 -15.71 5.76
C THR A 20 1.48 -16.12 4.65
N VAL A 21 0.32 -16.68 5.03
CA VAL A 21 -0.74 -17.05 4.08
C VAL A 21 -1.96 -16.18 4.33
N LEU A 22 -2.45 -15.56 3.27
CA LEU A 22 -3.63 -14.70 3.24
C LEU A 22 -4.64 -15.28 2.25
N ILE A 23 -5.91 -15.09 2.54
CA ILE A 23 -7.02 -15.41 1.64
C ILE A 23 -7.70 -14.11 1.26
N VAL A 24 -7.88 -13.88 -0.03
CA VAL A 24 -8.69 -12.77 -0.55
C VAL A 24 -9.85 -13.38 -1.31
N GLU A 25 -11.08 -13.17 -0.85
CA GLU A 25 -12.27 -13.84 -1.37
C GLU A 25 -13.44 -12.88 -1.54
N ARG A 26 -14.37 -13.24 -2.43
CA ARG A 26 -15.67 -12.60 -2.51
C ARG A 26 -16.63 -13.28 -1.56
N LYS A 27 -17.28 -12.48 -0.72
CA LYS A 27 -18.35 -12.94 0.15
C LYS A 27 -19.56 -12.01 0.04
N VAL A 28 -20.72 -12.63 0.04
CA VAL A 28 -21.98 -11.94 0.33
C VAL A 28 -21.97 -11.64 1.82
N ILE A 29 -21.93 -10.37 2.20
CA ILE A 29 -21.97 -9.98 3.61
C ILE A 29 -23.42 -9.63 3.93
N GLU A 30 -24.07 -10.39 4.81
CA GLU A 30 -25.28 -9.94 5.48
C GLU A 30 -24.91 -8.76 6.38
N ALA A 31 -25.66 -7.67 6.27
CA ALA A 31 -25.35 -6.36 6.84
C ALA A 31 -25.44 -6.33 8.38
N GLU A 32 -24.52 -6.98 9.07
CA GLU A 32 -24.36 -6.85 10.53
C GLU A 32 -22.89 -6.54 10.83
N PRO A 33 -22.56 -5.31 11.28
CA PRO A 33 -21.22 -4.99 11.74
C PRO A 33 -20.89 -5.86 12.97
N SER A 34 -19.82 -6.64 12.87
CA SER A 34 -19.31 -7.50 13.94
C SER A 34 -17.94 -6.98 14.39
N ASP A 35 -17.63 -7.08 15.69
CA ASP A 35 -16.28 -6.77 16.24
C ASP A 35 -15.16 -7.60 15.60
N LYS A 36 -15.53 -8.67 14.87
CA LYS A 36 -14.63 -9.55 14.14
C LYS A 36 -14.21 -9.03 12.77
N THR A 37 -14.86 -7.98 12.25
CA THR A 37 -14.61 -7.47 10.90
C THR A 37 -14.13 -6.02 10.95
N HIS A 38 -12.99 -5.73 10.33
CA HIS A 38 -12.51 -4.36 10.17
C HIS A 38 -12.78 -3.88 8.75
N VAL A 39 -13.54 -2.80 8.60
CA VAL A 39 -13.76 -2.13 7.32
C VAL A 39 -12.83 -0.91 7.29
N ALA A 40 -11.90 -0.89 6.33
CA ALA A 40 -10.97 0.22 6.21
C ALA A 40 -11.63 1.43 5.51
N GLY A 41 -11.31 2.65 5.98
CA GLY A 41 -11.76 3.92 5.39
C GLY A 41 -10.73 4.56 4.45
N GLY A 42 -11.07 5.71 3.86
CA GLY A 42 -10.16 6.51 3.02
C GLY A 42 -9.69 5.79 1.75
N ASP A 43 -8.41 5.86 1.41
CA ASP A 43 -7.80 5.17 0.26
C ASP A 43 -7.87 3.63 0.33
N HIS A 44 -8.29 3.11 1.49
CA HIS A 44 -8.48 1.69 1.76
C HIS A 44 -9.96 1.28 1.76
N THR A 45 -10.86 2.20 1.39
CA THR A 45 -12.30 1.92 1.27
C THR A 45 -12.56 0.69 0.41
N GLY A 46 -13.41 -0.19 0.93
CA GLY A 46 -13.78 -1.49 0.35
C GLY A 46 -12.95 -2.67 0.85
N ILE A 47 -11.84 -2.45 1.57
CA ILE A 47 -11.09 -3.54 2.20
C ILE A 47 -11.80 -3.96 3.49
N ILE A 48 -12.19 -5.24 3.56
CA ILE A 48 -12.77 -5.84 4.75
C ILE A 48 -11.80 -6.91 5.25
N ILE A 49 -11.33 -6.77 6.48
CA ILE A 49 -10.41 -7.72 7.11
C ILE A 49 -11.19 -8.53 8.14
N ASN A 50 -11.26 -9.85 7.97
CA ASN A 50 -11.77 -10.74 9.01
C ASN A 50 -10.65 -11.05 10.02
N LYS A 51 -10.91 -10.79 11.30
CA LYS A 51 -9.97 -10.99 12.42
C LYS A 51 -10.09 -12.37 13.09
N GLU A 52 -10.93 -13.27 12.56
CA GLU A 52 -11.07 -14.61 13.13
C GLU A 52 -9.74 -15.38 13.12
N LYS A 53 -9.44 -16.04 14.26
CA LYS A 53 -8.14 -16.71 14.51
C LYS A 53 -7.96 -18.03 13.77
N VAL A 54 -9.03 -18.61 13.23
CA VAL A 54 -9.02 -19.89 12.52
C VAL A 54 -9.86 -19.73 11.27
N TYR A 55 -9.21 -19.75 10.11
CA TYR A 55 -9.90 -19.80 8.83
C TYR A 55 -10.17 -21.27 8.48
N GLU A 56 -11.38 -21.75 8.77
CA GLU A 56 -11.89 -22.99 8.18
C GLU A 56 -12.40 -22.66 6.78
N ASN A 57 -11.55 -22.85 5.76
CA ASN A 57 -12.03 -22.71 4.40
C ASN A 57 -12.94 -23.90 4.06
N GLY A 58 -14.18 -23.64 3.69
CA GLY A 58 -15.09 -24.65 3.13
C GLY A 58 -14.71 -25.08 1.69
N VAL A 59 -13.53 -24.69 1.20
CA VAL A 59 -13.04 -25.06 -0.13
C VAL A 59 -12.27 -26.39 -0.04
N THR A 60 -12.97 -27.47 -0.37
CA THR A 60 -12.41 -28.82 -0.46
C THR A 60 -11.81 -29.13 -1.84
N GLU A 61 -12.07 -28.27 -2.83
CA GLU A 61 -11.67 -28.47 -4.22
C GLU A 61 -10.25 -27.93 -4.49
N PRO A 62 -9.46 -28.58 -5.36
CA PRO A 62 -8.14 -28.08 -5.74
C PRO A 62 -8.26 -26.71 -6.44
N CYS A 63 -7.23 -25.87 -6.32
CA CYS A 63 -7.19 -24.61 -7.06
C CYS A 63 -7.23 -24.87 -8.57
N HIS A 64 -7.92 -23.99 -9.31
CA HIS A 64 -8.04 -24.08 -10.76
C HIS A 64 -6.75 -23.66 -11.48
N ALA A 65 -5.96 -22.77 -10.86
CA ALA A 65 -4.66 -22.35 -11.36
C ALA A 65 -3.74 -21.98 -10.20
N GLN A 66 -2.43 -22.08 -10.43
CA GLN A 66 -1.40 -21.64 -9.49
C GLN A 66 -0.25 -20.96 -10.25
N LEU A 67 0.26 -19.88 -9.68
CA LEU A 67 1.47 -19.18 -10.15
C LEU A 67 2.39 -18.93 -8.95
N GLU A 68 3.70 -18.96 -9.19
CA GLU A 68 4.71 -18.59 -8.19
C GLU A 68 5.77 -17.71 -8.85
N PHE A 69 6.22 -16.70 -8.13
CA PHE A 69 7.32 -15.84 -8.56
C PHE A 69 8.16 -15.41 -7.35
N CYS A 70 9.36 -14.90 -7.61
CA CYS A 70 10.27 -14.47 -6.56
C CYS A 70 10.49 -12.96 -6.62
N VAL A 71 10.64 -12.35 -5.45
CA VAL A 71 11.07 -10.97 -5.29
C VAL A 71 12.28 -10.90 -4.37
N TYR A 72 13.07 -9.84 -4.51
CA TYR A 72 14.14 -9.51 -3.58
C TYR A 72 13.73 -8.27 -2.80
N LEU A 73 13.53 -8.44 -1.50
CA LEU A 73 13.21 -7.38 -0.56
C LEU A 73 14.52 -6.76 -0.08
N VAL A 74 14.55 -5.42 -0.02
CA VAL A 74 15.68 -4.68 0.55
C VAL A 74 15.24 -4.12 1.88
N SER A 75 15.96 -4.48 2.95
CA SER A 75 15.76 -3.87 4.26
C SER A 75 16.16 -2.40 4.19
N ALA A 76 15.21 -1.48 4.43
CA ALA A 76 15.51 -0.05 4.49
C ALA A 76 16.50 0.31 5.60
N VAL A 77 16.58 -0.51 6.66
CA VAL A 77 17.46 -0.27 7.82
C VAL A 77 18.86 -0.80 7.56
N THR A 78 18.99 -2.01 7.02
CA THR A 78 20.27 -2.72 6.92
C THR A 78 20.83 -2.80 5.50
N GLY A 79 20.03 -2.47 4.49
CA GLY A 79 20.36 -2.69 3.08
C GLY A 79 20.40 -4.17 2.67
N ASN A 80 20.16 -5.09 3.61
CA ASN A 80 20.24 -6.53 3.34
C ASN A 80 19.11 -6.97 2.41
N HIS A 81 19.47 -7.88 1.50
CA HIS A 81 18.53 -8.49 0.59
C HIS A 81 17.97 -9.80 1.16
N THR A 82 16.66 -9.96 1.06
CA THR A 82 15.95 -11.21 1.37
C THR A 82 15.19 -11.66 0.14
N ARG A 83 15.38 -12.92 -0.25
CA ARG A 83 14.61 -13.55 -1.32
C ARG A 83 13.29 -14.07 -0.74
N GLU A 84 12.19 -13.67 -1.36
CA GLU A 84 10.85 -14.10 -1.01
C GLU A 84 10.16 -14.73 -2.22
N ALA A 85 9.65 -15.94 -2.06
CA ALA A 85 8.73 -16.55 -3.00
C ALA A 85 7.29 -16.15 -2.67
N ARG A 86 6.53 -15.80 -3.72
CA ARG A 86 5.12 -15.42 -3.64
C ARG A 86 4.31 -16.38 -4.50
N ALA A 87 3.49 -17.21 -3.85
CA ALA A 87 2.60 -18.14 -4.54
C ALA A 87 1.16 -17.62 -4.51
N LEU A 88 0.48 -17.75 -5.65
CA LEU A 88 -0.91 -17.36 -5.88
C LEU A 88 -1.69 -18.59 -6.32
N ARG A 89 -2.76 -18.95 -5.60
CA ARG A 89 -3.65 -20.07 -5.95
C ARG A 89 -5.06 -19.53 -6.18
N PHE A 90 -5.65 -19.86 -7.33
CA PHE A 90 -6.85 -19.24 -7.85
C PHE A 90 -8.03 -20.20 -7.84
N TRP A 91 -9.18 -19.71 -7.38
CA TRP A 91 -10.48 -20.36 -7.53
C TRP A 91 -11.44 -19.38 -8.19
N PHE A 92 -12.01 -19.79 -9.30
CA PHE A 92 -12.95 -18.99 -10.09
C PHE A 92 -14.39 -19.38 -9.78
N LYS A 93 -15.33 -18.49 -10.10
CA LYS A 93 -16.74 -18.80 -10.00
C LYS A 93 -17.14 -19.86 -11.06
N PRO A 94 -18.22 -20.63 -10.84
CA PRO A 94 -18.63 -21.72 -11.75
C PRO A 94 -18.95 -21.27 -13.18
N GLU A 95 -19.20 -19.98 -13.41
CA GLU A 95 -19.46 -19.42 -14.74
C GLU A 95 -18.23 -19.39 -15.63
N VAL A 96 -17.02 -19.47 -15.06
CA VAL A 96 -15.77 -19.55 -15.83
C VAL A 96 -15.52 -21.00 -16.21
N SER A 97 -15.30 -21.25 -17.49
CA SER A 97 -14.93 -22.59 -17.94
C SER A 97 -13.56 -22.98 -17.37
N LEU A 98 -13.39 -24.26 -16.99
CA LEU A 98 -12.10 -24.75 -16.47
C LEU A 98 -10.94 -24.54 -17.47
N HIS A 99 -11.24 -24.48 -18.77
CA HIS A 99 -10.26 -24.22 -19.83
C HIS A 99 -9.79 -22.76 -19.83
N ASP A 100 -10.64 -21.82 -19.40
CA ASP A 100 -10.32 -20.39 -19.38
C ASP A 100 -9.64 -19.96 -18.07
N CYS A 101 -9.80 -20.72 -16.99
CA CYS A 101 -9.20 -20.44 -15.68
C CYS A 101 -7.69 -20.11 -15.73
N PRO A 102 -6.83 -20.85 -16.47
CA PRO A 102 -5.40 -20.50 -16.59
C PRO A 102 -5.17 -19.15 -17.29
N HIS A 103 -5.96 -18.85 -18.31
CA HIS A 103 -5.86 -17.58 -19.05
C HIS A 103 -6.27 -16.39 -18.17
N GLU A 104 -7.35 -16.53 -17.41
CA GLU A 104 -7.80 -15.53 -16.44
C GLU A 104 -6.76 -15.31 -15.32
N ALA A 105 -6.19 -16.40 -14.78
CA ALA A 105 -5.14 -16.32 -13.77
C ALA A 105 -3.88 -15.60 -14.31
N GLN A 106 -3.51 -15.87 -15.57
CA GLN A 106 -2.36 -15.23 -16.18
C GLN A 106 -2.61 -13.76 -16.53
N ALA A 107 -3.83 -13.39 -16.93
CA ALA A 107 -4.22 -12.00 -17.12
C ALA A 107 -4.15 -11.22 -15.80
N PHE A 108 -4.70 -11.79 -14.71
CA PHE A 108 -4.60 -11.23 -13.37
C PHE A 108 -3.14 -11.03 -12.96
N PHE A 109 -2.32 -12.08 -13.12
CA PHE A 109 -0.92 -12.03 -12.73
C PHE A 109 -0.16 -10.96 -13.51
N ARG A 110 -0.35 -10.86 -14.83
CA ARG A 110 0.31 -9.86 -15.67
C ARG A 110 0.06 -8.43 -15.18
N GLU A 111 -1.16 -8.12 -14.75
CA GLU A 111 -1.47 -6.81 -14.20
C GLU A 111 -0.95 -6.61 -12.78
N LEU A 112 -1.01 -7.66 -11.95
CA LEU A 112 -0.44 -7.62 -10.61
C LEU A 112 1.07 -7.31 -10.65
N VAL A 113 1.81 -7.98 -11.53
CA VAL A 113 3.27 -7.85 -11.65
C VAL A 113 3.74 -6.85 -12.71
N SER A 114 2.83 -6.03 -13.25
CA SER A 114 3.18 -4.98 -14.21
C SER A 114 4.31 -4.09 -13.64
N PRO A 115 5.45 -3.95 -14.34
CA PRO A 115 6.61 -3.24 -13.80
C PRO A 115 6.38 -1.74 -13.53
N GLN A 116 5.49 -1.12 -14.30
CA GLN A 116 5.22 0.33 -14.20
C GLN A 116 4.62 0.73 -12.84
N ASP A 117 3.88 -0.19 -12.23
CA ASP A 117 3.09 0.03 -11.01
C ASP A 117 3.23 -1.17 -10.05
N PHE A 118 4.38 -1.86 -10.09
CA PHE A 118 4.63 -2.98 -9.19
C PHE A 118 4.81 -2.49 -7.75
N PRO A 119 4.06 -3.02 -6.77
CA PRO A 119 4.16 -2.55 -5.39
C PRO A 119 5.51 -2.87 -4.74
N LYS A 120 6.09 -1.88 -4.07
CA LYS A 120 7.42 -1.97 -3.43
C LYS A 120 7.39 -2.50 -1.99
N ASP A 121 6.21 -2.57 -1.39
CA ASP A 121 5.99 -3.08 -0.04
C ASP A 121 4.84 -4.09 0.00
N TYR A 122 4.68 -4.76 1.14
CA TYR A 122 3.64 -5.77 1.34
C TYR A 122 2.23 -5.18 1.28
N VAL A 123 2.01 -4.00 1.87
CA VAL A 123 0.69 -3.38 1.95
C VAL A 123 0.20 -3.02 0.55
N GLY A 124 1.07 -2.40 -0.26
CA GLY A 124 0.81 -2.10 -1.66
C GLY A 124 0.54 -3.36 -2.49
N PHE A 125 1.30 -4.45 -2.25
CA PHE A 125 1.08 -5.72 -2.95
C PHE A 125 -0.31 -6.29 -2.67
N ILE A 126 -0.69 -6.36 -1.40
CA ILE A 126 -2.00 -6.84 -0.97
C ILE A 126 -3.12 -5.89 -1.42
N LYS A 127 -2.92 -4.57 -1.35
CA LYS A 127 -3.88 -3.56 -1.83
C LYS A 127 -4.13 -3.72 -3.32
N LYS A 128 -3.08 -3.93 -4.13
CA LYS A 128 -3.20 -4.15 -5.58
C LYS A 128 -4.01 -5.41 -5.88
N ILE A 129 -3.75 -6.51 -5.18
CA ILE A 129 -4.55 -7.75 -5.28
C ILE A 129 -6.03 -7.48 -5.03
N ILE A 130 -6.35 -6.82 -3.92
CA ILE A 130 -7.75 -6.54 -3.54
C ILE A 130 -8.41 -5.63 -4.58
N LYS A 131 -7.71 -4.59 -5.06
CA LYS A 131 -8.25 -3.67 -6.07
C LYS A 131 -8.46 -4.33 -7.44
N LEU A 132 -7.55 -5.21 -7.87
CA LEU A 132 -7.73 -5.99 -9.09
C LEU A 132 -8.97 -6.90 -8.99
N MET A 133 -9.17 -7.55 -7.84
CA MET A 133 -10.41 -8.28 -7.60
C MET A 133 -11.60 -7.31 -7.63
N GLN A 134 -11.63 -6.26 -6.81
CA GLN A 134 -12.78 -5.34 -6.73
C GLN A 134 -13.22 -4.76 -8.08
N ASN A 135 -12.28 -4.36 -8.93
CA ASN A 135 -12.58 -3.48 -10.05
C ASN A 135 -12.58 -4.18 -11.42
N LYS A 136 -11.94 -5.35 -11.54
CA LYS A 136 -11.66 -5.95 -12.86
C LYS A 136 -11.93 -7.44 -12.93
N PHE A 137 -11.39 -8.20 -11.98
CA PHE A 137 -11.45 -9.66 -12.01
C PHE A 137 -12.65 -10.19 -11.21
N HIS A 138 -13.85 -9.84 -11.67
CA HIS A 138 -15.15 -10.16 -11.03
C HIS A 138 -15.44 -11.66 -10.90
N GLN A 139 -14.85 -12.47 -11.79
CA GLN A 139 -15.01 -13.92 -11.79
C GLN A 139 -14.01 -14.66 -10.89
N LEU A 140 -13.00 -13.97 -10.37
CA LEU A 140 -12.12 -14.53 -9.35
C LEU A 140 -12.90 -14.57 -8.03
N LYS A 141 -13.21 -15.79 -7.57
CA LYS A 141 -13.97 -16.05 -6.35
C LYS A 141 -13.07 -15.99 -5.12
N LEU A 142 -11.91 -16.64 -5.19
CA LEU A 142 -10.97 -16.73 -4.08
C LEU A 142 -9.53 -16.79 -4.62
N LEU A 143 -8.65 -16.09 -3.93
CA LEU A 143 -7.21 -16.08 -4.14
C LEU A 143 -6.51 -16.37 -2.82
N GLU A 144 -5.74 -17.45 -2.77
CA GLU A 144 -4.79 -17.68 -1.68
C GLU A 144 -3.43 -17.10 -2.08
N VAL A 145 -2.85 -16.33 -1.17
CA VAL A 145 -1.56 -15.65 -1.33
C VAL A 145 -0.63 -16.15 -0.24
N GLU A 146 0.45 -16.83 -0.63
CA GLU A 146 1.50 -17.28 0.28
C GLU A 146 2.77 -16.45 0.02
N LEU A 147 3.29 -15.83 1.07
CA LEU A 147 4.51 -15.04 1.08
C LEU A 147 5.55 -15.78 1.92
N ARG A 148 6.59 -16.35 1.28
CA ARG A 148 7.56 -17.26 1.90
C ARG A 148 8.98 -16.74 1.74
N GLN A 149 9.66 -16.46 2.85
CA GLN A 149 11.07 -16.12 2.87
C GLN A 149 11.93 -17.37 2.62
N GLU A 150 12.78 -17.34 1.61
CA GLU A 150 13.59 -18.49 1.18
C GLU A 150 15.08 -18.34 1.48
N GLY A 151 15.57 -17.12 1.72
CA GLY A 151 16.97 -16.90 2.08
C GLY A 151 17.40 -15.43 2.05
N THR A 152 18.64 -15.19 2.46
CA THR A 152 19.29 -13.87 2.44
C THR A 152 20.39 -13.83 1.40
N GLY A 153 20.44 -12.78 0.58
CA GLY A 153 21.45 -12.60 -0.45
C GLY A 153 20.99 -11.67 -1.56
N PRO A 154 21.92 -10.96 -2.22
CA PRO A 154 21.59 -10.04 -3.31
C PRO A 154 20.97 -10.78 -4.51
N PRO A 155 20.14 -10.09 -5.32
CA PRO A 155 19.64 -10.65 -6.56
C PRO A 155 20.78 -11.00 -7.54
N PRO A 156 20.59 -11.99 -8.42
CA PRO A 156 21.51 -12.24 -9.52
C PRO A 156 21.64 -10.99 -10.40
N PRO A 157 22.82 -10.72 -11.03
CA PRO A 157 23.09 -9.49 -11.76
C PRO A 157 22.03 -9.10 -12.82
N ALA A 158 21.48 -10.09 -13.52
CA ALA A 158 20.43 -9.88 -14.54
C ALA A 158 19.13 -9.25 -13.98
N PHE A 159 18.82 -9.44 -12.70
CA PHE A 159 17.63 -8.85 -12.06
C PHE A 159 17.87 -7.41 -11.58
N ILE A 160 19.12 -6.98 -11.47
CA ILE A 160 19.50 -5.62 -11.07
C ILE A 160 19.26 -4.65 -12.23
N GLU A 161 19.59 -5.05 -13.47
CA GLU A 161 19.45 -4.21 -14.67
C GLU A 161 18.01 -3.85 -15.00
N ASP A 162 17.06 -4.77 -14.80
CA ASP A 162 15.63 -4.51 -15.06
C ASP A 162 14.98 -3.65 -13.95
N SER A 163 15.51 -3.75 -12.72
CA SER A 163 15.12 -2.91 -11.59
C SER A 163 15.61 -1.47 -11.75
N THR A 164 16.82 -1.26 -12.29
CA THR A 164 17.35 0.08 -12.56
C THR A 164 16.62 0.75 -13.72
N ALA A 165 16.23 -0.01 -14.76
CA ALA A 165 15.42 0.50 -15.87
C ALA A 165 14.03 0.98 -15.42
N ASN A 166 13.38 0.24 -14.51
CA ASN A 166 12.12 0.70 -13.92
C ASN A 166 12.32 1.84 -12.92
N GLN A 167 13.45 1.92 -12.20
CA GLN A 167 13.75 3.03 -11.29
C GLN A 167 13.82 4.38 -12.01
N THR A 168 14.32 4.44 -13.25
CA THR A 168 14.47 5.69 -14.01
C THR A 168 13.19 6.20 -14.66
N HIS A 169 12.10 5.42 -14.69
CA HIS A 169 10.83 5.88 -15.25
C HIS A 169 10.09 6.81 -14.28
N ILE A 170 10.05 8.12 -14.56
CA ILE A 170 9.31 9.08 -13.75
C ILE A 170 7.81 9.04 -14.02
N SER A 171 7.01 9.22 -12.96
CA SER A 171 5.58 9.50 -13.04
C SER A 171 5.18 10.35 -11.84
N GLU A 172 4.07 11.10 -11.96
CA GLU A 172 3.53 11.91 -10.86
C GLU A 172 3.30 11.07 -9.60
N GLN A 173 2.74 9.86 -9.74
CA GLN A 173 2.51 8.97 -8.62
C GLN A 173 3.80 8.61 -7.90
N ARG A 174 4.90 8.37 -8.63
CA ARG A 174 6.18 8.03 -8.01
C ARG A 174 6.82 9.20 -7.27
N VAL A 175 6.62 10.43 -7.76
CA VAL A 175 7.05 11.65 -7.06
C VAL A 175 6.21 11.84 -5.79
N LEU A 176 4.90 11.62 -5.88
CA LEU A 176 3.99 11.68 -4.74
C LEU A 176 4.33 10.62 -3.67
N ASP A 177 4.62 9.38 -4.07
CA ASP A 177 5.01 8.30 -3.17
C ASP A 177 6.27 8.69 -2.37
N LEU A 178 7.26 9.35 -3.01
CA LEU A 178 8.46 9.82 -2.30
C LEU A 178 8.12 10.88 -1.25
N ILE A 179 7.20 11.80 -1.56
CA ILE A 179 6.74 12.83 -0.62
C ILE A 179 5.98 12.19 0.56
N GLU A 180 5.12 11.21 0.29
CA GLU A 180 4.33 10.53 1.33
C GLU A 180 5.21 9.66 2.23
N ASN A 181 6.26 9.03 1.68
CA ASN A 181 7.25 8.28 2.45
C ASN A 181 8.14 9.18 3.31
N ALA A 182 8.42 10.40 2.85
CA ALA A 182 9.18 11.37 3.63
C ALA A 182 8.34 12.08 4.69
N TYR A 183 7.00 11.97 4.63
CA TYR A 183 6.08 12.67 5.52
C TYR A 183 6.48 12.51 7.00
N PRO A 184 6.44 13.60 7.79
CA PRO A 184 6.03 14.96 7.43
C PRO A 184 7.15 15.79 6.78
N ASN A 185 8.33 15.23 6.54
CA ASN A 185 9.54 15.99 6.24
C ASN A 185 9.55 16.57 4.81
N PRO A 186 10.14 17.77 4.65
CA PRO A 186 10.33 18.37 3.33
C PRO A 186 11.38 17.63 2.50
N LEU A 187 11.18 17.61 1.18
CA LEU A 187 12.14 17.11 0.20
C LEU A 187 12.52 18.21 -0.79
N SER A 188 13.80 18.30 -1.11
CA SER A 188 14.31 19.17 -2.17
C SER A 188 14.21 18.49 -3.54
N VAL A 189 14.22 19.29 -4.62
CA VAL A 189 14.32 18.78 -6.01
C VAL A 189 15.50 17.80 -6.18
N GLU A 190 16.63 18.06 -5.51
CA GLU A 190 17.82 17.20 -5.60
C GLU A 190 17.63 15.85 -4.89
N ASP A 191 16.80 15.79 -3.84
CA ASP A 191 16.45 14.53 -3.18
C ASP A 191 15.68 13.61 -4.14
N PHE A 192 14.75 14.16 -4.93
CA PHE A 192 14.02 13.40 -5.96
C PHE A 192 14.92 12.94 -7.11
N VAL A 193 15.79 13.83 -7.61
CA VAL A 193 16.76 13.49 -8.65
C VAL A 193 17.66 12.37 -8.18
N THR A 194 18.13 12.43 -6.94
CA THR A 194 19.01 11.42 -6.35
C THR A 194 18.28 10.09 -6.12
N ALA A 195 17.07 10.12 -5.55
CA ALA A 195 16.31 8.91 -5.22
C ALA A 195 15.75 8.21 -6.48
N GLY A 196 15.29 8.98 -7.46
CA GLY A 196 14.67 8.48 -8.68
C GLY A 196 15.62 8.30 -9.87
N LYS A 197 16.81 8.90 -9.83
CA LYS A 197 17.73 9.02 -10.98
C LYS A 197 17.04 9.66 -12.20
N TRP A 198 16.20 10.65 -11.94
CA TRP A 198 15.41 11.36 -12.95
C TRP A 198 16.06 12.67 -13.36
N SER A 199 15.62 13.23 -14.50
CA SER A 199 16.07 14.56 -14.88
C SER A 199 15.41 15.62 -13.99
N LYS A 200 16.12 16.73 -13.75
CA LYS A 200 15.60 17.86 -12.96
C LYS A 200 14.38 18.51 -13.61
N ALA A 201 14.26 18.45 -14.95
CA ALA A 201 13.12 18.99 -15.68
C ALA A 201 11.87 18.14 -15.41
N ASP A 202 11.95 16.82 -15.61
CA ASP A 202 10.79 15.94 -15.41
C ASP A 202 10.28 15.96 -13.96
N VAL A 203 11.21 16.06 -12.99
CA VAL A 203 10.86 16.20 -11.56
C VAL A 203 10.07 17.48 -11.32
N LYS A 204 10.48 18.61 -11.91
CA LYS A 204 9.77 19.88 -11.77
C LYS A 204 8.39 19.82 -12.40
N ASP A 205 8.28 19.30 -13.61
CA ASP A 205 7.01 19.16 -14.32
C ASP A 205 6.01 18.30 -13.52
N ALA A 206 6.48 17.19 -12.94
CA ALA A 206 5.67 16.34 -12.07
C ALA A 206 5.25 17.03 -10.76
N LEU A 207 6.15 17.81 -10.14
CA LEU A 207 5.86 18.55 -8.91
C LEU A 207 4.87 19.69 -9.15
N GLU A 208 4.97 20.38 -10.28
CA GLU A 208 4.02 21.42 -10.71
C GLU A 208 2.61 20.81 -10.90
N SER A 209 2.50 19.68 -11.62
CA SER A 209 1.22 18.97 -11.78
C SER A 209 0.61 18.52 -10.43
N LEU A 210 1.44 18.02 -9.50
CA LEU A 210 0.98 17.63 -8.16
C LEU A 210 0.54 18.82 -7.31
N GLU A 211 1.18 19.98 -7.48
CA GLU A 211 0.81 21.21 -6.79
C GLU A 211 -0.52 21.78 -7.33
N GLU A 212 -0.72 21.76 -8.66
CA GLU A 212 -1.99 22.12 -9.29
C GLU A 212 -3.15 21.24 -8.81
N LYS A 213 -2.88 19.96 -8.53
CA LYS A 213 -3.85 19.01 -7.95
C LYS A 213 -4.06 19.19 -6.44
N GLY A 214 -3.34 20.12 -5.80
CA GLY A 214 -3.37 20.35 -4.37
C GLY A 214 -2.86 19.16 -3.56
N LEU A 215 -2.01 18.32 -4.13
CA LEU A 215 -1.42 17.16 -3.45
C LEU A 215 -0.11 17.53 -2.76
N THR A 216 0.64 18.48 -3.30
CA THR A 216 1.91 18.95 -2.76
C THR A 216 1.86 20.47 -2.53
N ARG A 217 2.83 20.98 -1.78
CA ARG A 217 3.04 22.41 -1.56
C ARG A 217 4.50 22.75 -1.67
N LEU A 218 4.83 23.76 -2.47
CA LEU A 218 6.12 24.44 -2.42
C LEU A 218 6.22 25.30 -1.16
N MET A 219 7.17 25.02 -0.27
CA MET A 219 7.40 25.82 0.95
C MET A 219 8.34 27.00 0.69
N SER A 220 9.48 26.71 0.08
CA SER A 220 10.56 27.64 -0.24
C SER A 220 11.30 27.10 -1.45
N ASP A 221 12.12 27.92 -2.12
CA ASP A 221 12.72 27.61 -3.42
C ASP A 221 13.22 26.14 -3.55
N GLY A 222 12.49 25.35 -4.34
CA GLY A 222 12.79 23.94 -4.61
C GLY A 222 12.50 22.93 -3.48
N ILE A 223 11.81 23.31 -2.40
CA ILE A 223 11.49 22.46 -1.25
C ILE A 223 9.98 22.17 -1.18
N TYR A 224 9.62 20.89 -1.25
CA TYR A 224 8.25 20.42 -1.34
C TYR A 224 7.85 19.58 -0.13
N VAL A 225 6.59 19.71 0.28
CA VAL A 225 5.93 18.88 1.30
C VAL A 225 4.60 18.35 0.80
N ARG A 226 4.04 17.35 1.47
CA ARG A 226 2.64 16.96 1.26
C ARG A 226 1.73 18.13 1.64
N GLN A 227 0.73 18.42 0.82
CA GLN A 227 -0.30 19.39 1.17
C GLN A 227 -1.06 18.90 2.40
N HIS A 228 -1.16 19.77 3.40
CA HIS A 228 -1.94 19.49 4.60
C HIS A 228 -3.38 20.02 4.43
N SER A 229 -4.30 19.42 5.18
CA SER A 229 -5.64 19.97 5.41
C SER A 229 -5.56 21.38 6.02
N ILE A 230 -6.56 22.22 5.73
CA ILE A 230 -6.61 23.62 6.19
C ILE A 230 -6.51 23.72 7.73
N ASP A 231 -7.02 22.72 8.43
CA ASP A 231 -7.09 22.69 9.90
C ASP A 231 -5.78 22.20 10.57
N THR A 232 -4.74 21.92 9.77
CA THR A 232 -3.45 21.44 10.29
C THR A 232 -2.49 22.60 10.56
N GLN A 233 -1.98 22.64 11.80
CA GLN A 233 -1.06 23.67 12.26
C GLN A 233 0.40 23.17 12.21
N VAL A 234 1.23 23.83 11.41
CA VAL A 234 2.67 23.55 11.37
C VAL A 234 3.36 24.29 12.52
N VAL A 235 4.09 23.56 13.38
CA VAL A 235 4.71 24.10 14.59
C VAL A 235 6.19 23.72 14.68
N LYS A 236 7.02 24.62 15.22
CA LYS A 236 8.42 24.32 15.58
C LYS A 236 8.50 23.49 16.86
N GLN A 237 7.63 23.80 17.81
CA GLN A 237 7.51 23.10 19.09
C GLN A 237 6.02 22.85 19.35
N MET A 238 5.70 21.68 19.90
CA MET A 238 4.32 21.36 20.27
C MET A 238 3.81 22.38 21.30
N PRO A 239 2.62 22.97 21.09
CA PRO A 239 2.09 23.97 22.00
C PRO A 239 1.75 23.34 23.35
N THR A 240 1.91 24.12 24.42
CA THR A 240 1.37 23.75 25.72
C THR A 240 -0.11 24.12 25.75
N LEU A 241 -0.98 23.13 25.79
CA LEU A 241 -2.43 23.34 25.82
C LEU A 241 -2.90 23.68 27.24
N CYS A 242 -3.78 24.68 27.37
CA CYS A 242 -4.44 24.97 28.64
C CYS A 242 -5.38 23.81 29.04
N SER A 243 -5.66 23.66 30.33
CA SER A 243 -6.43 22.53 30.87
C SER A 243 -7.80 22.33 30.20
N SER A 244 -8.49 23.41 29.83
CA SER A 244 -9.78 23.37 29.11
C SER A 244 -9.69 22.91 27.65
N ARG A 245 -8.49 22.84 27.07
CA ARG A 245 -8.22 22.40 25.70
C ARG A 245 -7.33 21.16 25.64
N GLN A 246 -7.11 20.49 26.77
CA GLN A 246 -6.36 19.24 26.78
C GLN A 246 -7.17 18.15 26.06
N PRO A 247 -6.56 17.42 25.12
CA PRO A 247 -7.24 16.35 24.42
C PRO A 247 -7.45 15.16 25.38
N THR A 248 -8.58 14.46 25.22
CA THR A 248 -8.84 13.22 25.95
C THR A 248 -7.88 12.10 25.52
N ILE A 249 -7.45 12.12 24.26
CA ILE A 249 -6.52 11.15 23.66
C ILE A 249 -5.56 11.92 22.74
N ALA A 250 -4.26 11.61 22.83
CA ALA A 250 -3.26 12.12 21.91
C ALA A 250 -2.76 10.99 21.01
N VAL A 251 -2.74 11.24 19.69
CA VAL A 251 -2.25 10.27 18.69
C VAL A 251 -1.06 10.88 17.96
N VAL A 252 0.02 10.11 17.83
CA VAL A 252 1.22 10.51 17.11
C VAL A 252 1.42 9.56 15.93
N THR A 253 1.40 10.10 14.72
CA THR A 253 1.60 9.35 13.48
C THR A 253 2.94 9.73 12.86
N ALA A 254 3.63 8.77 12.26
CA ALA A 254 4.87 9.01 11.52
C ALA A 254 4.71 8.82 10.02
N LEU A 255 3.60 8.20 9.57
CA LEU A 255 3.32 7.95 8.16
C LEU A 255 2.08 8.72 7.71
N TYR A 256 2.05 9.10 6.44
CA TYR A 256 0.91 9.84 5.88
C TYR A 256 -0.38 9.00 5.87
N CYS A 257 -0.29 7.70 5.58
CA CYS A 257 -1.45 6.80 5.61
C CYS A 257 -2.02 6.62 7.02
N GLU A 258 -1.18 6.60 8.06
CA GLU A 258 -1.62 6.60 9.46
C GLU A 258 -2.39 7.88 9.76
N LYS A 259 -1.87 9.05 9.34
CA LYS A 259 -2.55 10.33 9.52
C LYS A 259 -3.92 10.34 8.85
N GLN A 260 -4.02 9.88 7.60
CA GLN A 260 -5.32 9.79 6.92
C GLN A 260 -6.30 8.86 7.62
N ALA A 261 -5.83 7.71 8.11
CA ALA A 261 -6.67 6.77 8.84
C ALA A 261 -7.18 7.38 10.15
N VAL A 262 -6.32 8.08 10.89
CA VAL A 262 -6.69 8.77 12.13
C VAL A 262 -7.71 9.87 11.86
N ASP A 263 -7.46 10.74 10.88
CA ASP A 263 -8.38 11.82 10.50
C ASP A 263 -9.77 11.29 10.11
N ALA A 264 -9.83 10.13 9.44
CA ALA A 264 -11.09 9.52 9.04
C ALA A 264 -11.86 8.89 10.22
N MET A 265 -11.21 8.65 11.36
CA MET A 265 -11.80 8.00 12.53
C MET A 265 -12.07 8.97 13.69
N MET A 266 -11.56 10.19 13.65
CA MET A 266 -11.61 11.14 14.77
C MET A 266 -12.35 12.43 14.40
N ASP A 267 -13.36 12.77 15.21
CA ASP A 267 -14.06 14.06 15.16
C ASP A 267 -13.45 15.05 16.18
N ASN A 268 -13.66 16.35 15.96
CA ASN A 268 -13.21 17.44 16.87
C ASN A 268 -11.70 17.40 17.20
N GLN A 269 -10.87 17.09 16.20
CA GLN A 269 -9.42 17.01 16.36
C GLN A 269 -8.72 18.36 16.17
N GLU A 270 -7.59 18.55 16.87
CA GLU A 270 -6.57 19.56 16.54
C GLU A 270 -5.30 18.84 16.06
N THR A 271 -4.89 19.10 14.81
CA THR A 271 -3.72 18.46 14.21
C THR A 271 -2.54 19.41 14.21
N TYR A 272 -1.42 18.97 14.80
CA TYR A 272 -0.15 19.68 14.77
C TYR A 272 0.90 18.87 14.01
N VAL A 273 1.64 19.52 13.13
CA VAL A 273 2.74 18.91 12.38
C VAL A 273 4.05 19.58 12.76
N ARG A 274 5.04 18.77 13.12
CA ARG A 274 6.40 19.21 13.39
C ARG A 274 7.35 18.57 12.39
N TYR A 275 8.01 19.39 11.58
CA TYR A 275 9.09 18.93 10.70
C TYR A 275 10.34 18.60 11.50
N THR A 276 11.07 17.57 11.11
CA THR A 276 12.41 17.35 11.68
C THR A 276 13.36 18.42 11.14
N THR A 277 13.98 19.18 12.03
CA THR A 277 15.12 20.04 11.69
C THR A 277 16.36 19.15 11.67
N VAL A 278 16.79 18.72 10.49
CA VAL A 278 18.09 18.08 10.34
C VAL A 278 19.13 19.20 10.24
N GLY A 279 19.83 19.47 11.35
CA GLY A 279 21.00 20.35 11.39
C GLY A 279 20.87 21.63 12.23
N GLU A 280 21.13 21.52 13.53
CA GLU A 280 22.01 22.47 14.21
C GLU A 280 23.23 21.66 14.63
N TYR A 281 24.31 21.74 13.85
CA TYR A 281 25.63 21.34 14.33
C TYR A 281 26.05 22.36 15.38
N SER A 282 25.98 21.98 16.65
CA SER A 282 26.72 22.62 17.73
C SER A 282 28.18 22.13 17.72
#